data_AF-A0A1H7HVQ3-F1
#
_entry.id   AF-A0A1H7HVQ3-F1
#
_cell.length_a   1.000
_cell.length_b   1.000
_cell.length_c   1.000
_cell.angle_alpha   90.00
_cell.angle_beta   90.00
_cell.angle_gamma   90.00
#
_symmetry.space_group_name_H-M   'P 1'
#
loop_
_entity.id
_entity.type
_entity.pdbx_description
1 polymer ?
#
loop_
_entity_poly.entity_id
_entity_poly.type
_entity_poly.pdbx_seq_one_letter_code
_entity_poly.pdbx_strand_id
1 'polypeptide(L)'
;MLTKIKTMHHYVTEELNKDQWQSKHKWMAYPLVSIDLASSIKKYDLHPDEYLQLNFFNLDDNRRKKIISRKERNEYVRLFNKKEDIPNLENKIKFLTNFQDYVNRDFLILEDASYEDYVSFVSSHQGYIAKKSDSGQGKGVEMVSKVEDSDKEFKRLKENSYDLIEEIIEIHPVLRNVSPGGIPPIRFITYVDEMKVPHIIFTAINMSTGSQIVNFNSGAVISIINPETGELMNDGLDKKNKMHELHPVTKKPIKGLRLPEWEALKELVLNAAVMFPEVGYVGWDCTITAKGPCIIEANAKRPAINGLQMEGFKKLDETYGNFDFVRDEYRRRKSKV
;
A
#
# COMPACT_ATOMS: atom_id res chain seq x y z
N MET A 1 16.10 23.67 -20.49
CA MET A 1 17.45 23.14 -20.17
C MET A 1 17.88 23.50 -18.76
N LEU A 2 17.81 24.78 -18.38
CA LEU A 2 18.13 25.29 -17.02
C LEU A 2 17.38 24.59 -15.88
N THR A 3 16.08 24.29 -16.05
CA THR A 3 15.27 23.56 -15.06
C THR A 3 15.78 22.14 -14.82
N LYS A 4 16.12 21.39 -15.87
CA LYS A 4 16.66 20.02 -15.75
C LYS A 4 18.00 19.99 -15.02
N ILE A 5 18.86 20.99 -15.26
CA ILE A 5 20.16 21.11 -14.60
C ILE A 5 19.99 21.39 -13.10
N LYS A 6 19.10 22.32 -12.73
CA LYS A 6 18.78 22.60 -11.32
C LYS A 6 18.23 21.37 -10.60
N THR A 7 17.32 20.64 -11.24
CA THR A 7 16.74 19.41 -10.70
C THR A 7 17.81 18.34 -10.48
N MET A 8 18.65 18.08 -11.47
CA MET A 8 19.76 17.12 -11.34
C MET A 8 20.74 17.52 -10.23
N HIS A 9 21.10 18.80 -10.14
CA HIS A 9 21.98 19.30 -9.07
C HIS A 9 21.40 19.07 -7.68
N HIS A 10 20.10 19.30 -7.50
CA HIS A 10 19.40 19.04 -6.24
C HIS A 10 19.54 17.56 -5.81
N TYR A 11 19.16 16.62 -6.68
CA TYR A 11 19.22 15.19 -6.35
C TYR A 11 20.64 14.67 -6.11
N VAL A 12 21.61 15.11 -6.90
CA VAL A 12 23.02 14.76 -6.67
C VAL A 12 23.49 15.28 -5.31
N THR A 13 23.11 16.51 -4.96
CA THR A 13 23.48 17.10 -3.66
C THR A 13 22.84 16.34 -2.49
N GLU A 14 21.58 15.93 -2.62
CA GLU A 14 20.91 15.10 -1.60
C GLU A 14 21.59 13.74 -1.43
N GLU A 15 21.95 13.07 -2.54
CA GLU A 15 22.70 11.82 -2.48
C GLU A 15 24.04 12.00 -1.74
N LEU A 16 24.77 13.07 -2.06
CA LEU A 16 26.06 13.40 -1.42
C LEU A 16 25.94 13.86 0.04
N ASN A 17 24.73 14.06 0.57
CA ASN A 17 24.51 14.35 1.98
C ASN A 17 24.32 13.09 2.84
N LYS A 18 24.17 11.91 2.22
CA LYS A 18 24.15 10.64 2.95
C LYS A 18 25.51 10.36 3.61
N ASP A 19 25.48 9.67 4.74
CA ASP A 19 26.66 9.38 5.57
C ASP A 19 27.82 8.74 4.80
N GLN A 20 27.50 7.90 3.80
CA GLN A 20 28.49 7.22 2.95
C GLN A 20 29.43 8.15 2.17
N TRP A 21 29.04 9.41 1.98
CA TRP A 21 29.83 10.42 1.26
C TRP A 21 30.50 11.43 2.18
N GLN A 22 30.21 11.42 3.49
CA GLN A 22 30.77 12.40 4.44
C GLN A 22 32.30 12.30 4.57
N SER A 23 32.89 11.13 4.34
CA SER A 23 34.34 10.90 4.35
C SER A 23 35.03 11.17 3.01
N LYS A 24 34.28 11.46 1.95
CA LYS A 24 34.81 11.67 0.59
C LYS A 24 34.79 13.13 0.19
N HIS A 25 35.76 13.56 -0.61
CA HIS A 25 35.74 14.90 -1.20
C HIS A 25 34.54 15.04 -2.17
N LYS A 26 33.49 15.76 -1.76
CA LYS A 26 32.24 15.93 -2.52
C LYS A 26 32.46 16.42 -3.95
N TRP A 27 33.47 17.25 -4.20
CA TRP A 27 33.82 17.74 -5.54
C TRP A 27 34.28 16.64 -6.51
N MET A 28 34.87 15.55 -6.01
CA MET A 28 35.23 14.37 -6.82
C MET A 28 34.06 13.39 -6.98
N ALA A 29 33.19 13.29 -5.98
CA ALA A 29 32.03 12.41 -6.01
C ALA A 29 30.90 12.94 -6.91
N TYR A 30 30.75 14.26 -6.97
CA TYR A 30 29.66 14.90 -7.70
C TYR A 30 29.59 14.50 -9.19
N PRO A 31 30.69 14.51 -9.97
CA PRO A 31 30.64 14.04 -11.36
C PRO A 31 30.21 12.58 -11.50
N LEU A 32 30.68 11.70 -10.60
CA LEU A 32 30.36 10.27 -10.63
C LEU A 32 28.86 10.03 -10.40
N VAL A 33 28.31 10.63 -9.34
CA VAL A 33 26.88 10.52 -9.00
C VAL A 33 26.01 11.17 -10.09
N SER A 34 26.46 12.29 -10.66
CA SER A 34 25.74 12.97 -11.74
C SER A 34 25.64 12.13 -13.02
N ILE A 35 26.76 11.50 -13.43
CA ILE A 35 26.81 10.62 -14.59
C ILE A 35 25.96 9.38 -14.35
N ASP A 36 26.07 8.76 -13.16
CA ASP A 36 25.30 7.57 -12.81
C ASP A 36 23.79 7.85 -12.80
N LEU A 37 23.35 8.94 -12.16
CA LEU A 37 21.96 9.38 -12.15
C LEU A 37 21.43 9.59 -13.58
N ALA A 38 22.15 10.35 -14.42
CA ALA A 38 21.73 10.62 -15.79
C ALA A 38 21.64 9.33 -16.63
N SER A 39 22.62 8.44 -16.48
CA SER A 39 22.62 7.14 -17.17
C SER A 39 21.46 6.24 -16.70
N SER A 40 21.17 6.25 -15.39
CA SER A 40 20.15 5.41 -14.76
C SER A 40 18.74 5.86 -15.13
N ILE A 41 18.48 7.18 -15.15
CA ILE A 41 17.21 7.74 -15.64
C ILE A 41 16.93 7.28 -17.07
N LYS A 42 17.95 7.31 -17.94
CA LYS A 42 17.79 6.93 -19.35
C LYS A 42 17.66 5.41 -19.55
N LYS A 43 18.46 4.62 -18.84
CA LYS A 43 18.56 3.17 -19.03
C LYS A 43 17.43 2.40 -18.36
N TYR A 44 17.00 2.83 -17.18
CA TYR A 44 16.02 2.12 -16.33
C TYR A 44 14.70 2.89 -16.19
N ASP A 45 14.51 3.97 -16.96
CA ASP A 45 13.28 4.74 -16.96
C ASP A 45 12.90 5.29 -15.55
N LEU A 46 13.92 5.55 -14.74
CA LEU A 46 13.79 5.99 -13.35
C LEU A 46 13.41 7.45 -13.22
N HIS A 47 12.55 7.74 -12.25
CA HIS A 47 12.45 9.10 -11.73
C HIS A 47 13.61 9.39 -10.76
N PRO A 48 14.17 10.62 -10.74
CA PRO A 48 15.26 10.95 -9.80
C PRO A 48 14.94 10.72 -8.32
N ASP A 49 13.68 10.93 -7.89
CA ASP A 49 13.26 10.60 -6.51
C ASP A 49 13.46 9.10 -6.19
N GLU A 50 13.20 8.22 -7.17
CA GLU A 50 13.36 6.78 -7.00
C GLU A 50 14.82 6.39 -6.89
N TYR A 51 15.70 7.11 -7.60
CA TYR A 51 17.14 6.92 -7.49
C TYR A 51 17.63 7.14 -6.05
N LEU A 52 17.14 8.19 -5.39
CA LEU A 52 17.47 8.46 -3.98
C LEU A 52 16.82 7.47 -3.03
N GLN A 53 15.50 7.24 -3.19
CA GLN A 53 14.69 6.40 -2.31
C GLN A 53 15.17 4.95 -2.29
N LEU A 54 15.57 4.42 -3.44
CA LEU A 54 16.01 3.02 -3.59
C LEU A 54 17.52 2.85 -3.43
N ASN A 55 18.23 3.91 -3.03
CA ASN A 55 19.69 3.93 -2.91
C ASN A 55 20.38 3.43 -4.19
N PHE A 56 19.87 3.85 -5.36
CA PHE A 56 20.12 3.21 -6.65
C PHE A 56 21.60 3.24 -7.06
N PHE A 57 22.33 4.27 -6.63
CA PHE A 57 23.78 4.38 -6.83
C PHE A 57 24.54 3.15 -6.33
N ASN A 58 24.11 2.57 -5.20
CA ASN A 58 24.77 1.43 -4.55
C ASN A 58 24.33 0.07 -5.09
N LEU A 59 23.36 0.03 -6.00
CA LEU A 59 22.85 -1.23 -6.54
C LEU A 59 23.77 -1.74 -7.66
N ASP A 60 24.01 -3.05 -7.66
CA ASP A 60 24.65 -3.74 -8.78
C ASP A 60 23.71 -3.81 -10.01
N ASP A 61 24.29 -4.06 -11.19
CA ASP A 61 23.56 -4.05 -12.46
C ASP A 61 22.40 -5.07 -12.52
N ASN A 62 22.52 -6.20 -11.83
CA ASN A 62 21.46 -7.21 -11.80
C ASN A 62 20.27 -6.70 -11.00
N ARG A 63 20.53 -6.13 -9.82
CA ARG A 63 19.50 -5.52 -8.99
C ARG A 63 18.84 -4.34 -9.68
N ARG A 64 19.61 -3.46 -10.32
CA ARG A 64 19.10 -2.29 -11.07
C ARG A 64 18.09 -2.68 -12.14
N LYS A 65 18.30 -3.80 -12.86
CA LYS A 65 17.36 -4.33 -13.87
C LYS A 65 16.08 -4.89 -13.28
N LYS A 66 16.12 -5.38 -12.04
CA LYS A 66 14.96 -5.97 -11.36
C LYS A 66 14.02 -4.93 -10.78
N ILE A 67 14.51 -3.74 -10.46
CA ILE A 67 13.68 -2.62 -9.98
C ILE A 67 12.60 -2.27 -11.02
N ILE A 68 11.36 -2.25 -10.57
CA ILE A 68 10.20 -1.74 -11.31
C ILE A 68 10.14 -0.24 -11.08
N SER A 69 10.42 0.53 -12.12
CA SER A 69 10.36 2.00 -12.07
C SER A 69 8.92 2.50 -12.05
N ARG A 70 8.70 3.75 -11.63
CA ARG A 70 7.41 4.41 -11.71
C ARG A 70 6.86 4.41 -13.14
N LYS A 71 7.72 4.58 -14.15
CA LYS A 71 7.30 4.56 -15.55
C LYS A 71 6.82 3.16 -15.95
N GLU A 72 7.60 2.12 -15.66
CA GLU A 72 7.23 0.71 -15.93
C GLU A 72 5.90 0.35 -15.23
N ARG A 73 5.76 0.67 -13.94
CA ARG A 73 4.50 0.50 -13.21
C ARG A 73 3.32 1.21 -13.86
N ASN A 74 3.51 2.44 -14.34
CA ASN A 74 2.44 3.18 -15.02
C ASN A 74 2.08 2.58 -16.39
N GLU A 75 3.00 1.86 -17.03
CA GLU A 75 2.72 1.09 -18.23
C GLU A 75 1.89 -0.16 -17.88
N TYR A 76 2.18 -0.84 -16.78
CA TYR A 76 1.34 -1.93 -16.27
C TYR A 76 -0.08 -1.48 -15.95
N VAL A 77 -0.22 -0.38 -15.21
CA VAL A 77 -1.55 0.19 -14.93
C VAL A 77 -2.27 0.53 -16.24
N ARG A 78 -1.60 1.12 -17.22
CA ARG A 78 -2.24 1.45 -18.51
C ARG A 78 -2.65 0.24 -19.34
N LEU A 79 -1.87 -0.84 -19.28
CA LEU A 79 -2.11 -2.03 -20.08
C LEU A 79 -3.13 -2.97 -19.43
N PHE A 80 -3.08 -3.10 -18.11
CA PHE A 80 -3.85 -4.10 -17.37
C PHE A 80 -5.11 -3.53 -16.72
N ASN A 81 -5.23 -2.20 -16.62
CA ASN A 81 -6.39 -1.56 -16.01
C ASN A 81 -7.11 -0.68 -17.02
N LYS A 82 -8.34 -1.06 -17.36
CA LYS A 82 -9.27 -0.24 -18.11
C LYS A 82 -9.61 1.00 -17.29
N LYS A 83 -9.22 2.16 -17.80
CA LYS A 83 -9.21 3.43 -17.07
C LYS A 83 -10.59 3.81 -16.55
N GLU A 84 -11.63 3.51 -17.33
CA GLU A 84 -13.03 3.83 -17.05
C GLU A 84 -13.59 3.01 -15.88
N ASP A 85 -13.02 1.83 -15.62
CA ASP A 85 -13.50 0.89 -14.61
C ASP A 85 -12.75 1.04 -13.28
N ILE A 86 -11.59 1.70 -13.27
CA ILE A 86 -10.82 2.00 -12.04
C ILE A 86 -11.65 2.64 -10.92
N PRO A 87 -12.56 3.61 -11.18
CA PRO A 87 -13.41 4.18 -10.13
C PRO A 87 -14.30 3.16 -9.41
N ASN A 88 -14.62 2.01 -10.02
CA ASN A 88 -15.43 0.97 -9.37
C ASN A 88 -14.68 0.26 -8.22
N LEU A 89 -13.35 0.37 -8.20
CA LEU A 89 -12.47 -0.17 -7.16
C LEU A 89 -11.93 0.90 -6.21
N GLU A 90 -11.56 2.07 -6.72
CA GLU A 90 -10.93 3.11 -5.88
C GLU A 90 -11.92 4.08 -5.22
N ASN A 91 -13.12 4.28 -5.77
CA ASN A 91 -14.13 5.08 -5.06
C ASN A 91 -14.67 4.25 -3.90
N LYS A 92 -14.58 4.78 -2.68
CA LYS A 92 -14.86 4.02 -1.46
C LYS A 92 -16.30 3.48 -1.40
N ILE A 93 -17.29 4.28 -1.78
CA ILE A 93 -18.70 3.85 -1.78
C ILE A 93 -18.91 2.74 -2.80
N LYS A 94 -18.48 2.94 -4.05
CA LYS A 94 -18.57 1.90 -5.10
C LYS A 94 -17.86 0.62 -4.70
N PHE A 95 -16.67 0.74 -4.11
CA PHE A 95 -15.92 -0.40 -3.60
C PHE A 95 -16.72 -1.18 -2.55
N LEU A 96 -17.25 -0.50 -1.52
CA LEU A 96 -18.05 -1.15 -0.48
C LEU A 96 -19.30 -1.83 -1.05
N THR A 97 -20.00 -1.18 -1.99
CA THR A 97 -21.18 -1.77 -2.65
C THR A 97 -20.83 -3.00 -3.48
N ASN A 98 -19.74 -2.94 -4.26
CA ASN A 98 -19.32 -4.04 -5.14
C ASN A 98 -18.70 -5.21 -4.38
N PHE A 99 -18.13 -4.95 -3.20
CA PHE A 99 -17.36 -5.90 -2.39
C PHE A 99 -17.95 -6.09 -0.99
N GLN A 100 -19.26 -5.94 -0.81
CA GLN A 100 -19.92 -6.02 0.49
C GLN A 100 -19.59 -7.35 1.23
N ASP A 101 -19.53 -8.46 0.49
CA ASP A 101 -19.20 -9.77 1.07
C ASP A 101 -17.71 -9.94 1.43
N TYR A 102 -16.86 -8.98 1.05
CA TYR A 102 -15.40 -9.05 1.26
C TYR A 102 -14.89 -8.08 2.33
N VAL A 103 -15.73 -7.17 2.81
CA VAL A 103 -15.32 -6.10 3.74
C VAL A 103 -15.52 -6.47 5.21
N ASN A 104 -16.31 -7.53 5.47
CA ASN A 104 -16.60 -8.13 6.79
C ASN A 104 -16.83 -7.10 7.90
N ARG A 105 -17.62 -6.06 7.56
CA ARG A 105 -17.99 -4.97 8.47
C ARG A 105 -19.22 -4.27 7.92
N ASP A 106 -20.02 -3.74 8.83
CA ASP A 106 -21.19 -2.96 8.45
C ASP A 106 -20.78 -1.56 7.97
N PHE A 107 -21.55 -1.01 7.04
CA PHE A 107 -21.39 0.36 6.58
C PHE A 107 -22.73 0.96 6.16
N LEU A 108 -22.85 2.28 6.25
CA LEU A 108 -24.03 3.03 5.83
C LEU A 108 -23.61 4.19 4.94
N ILE A 109 -24.14 4.20 3.71
CA ILE A 109 -23.99 5.31 2.77
C ILE A 109 -24.97 6.40 3.18
N LEU A 110 -24.45 7.53 3.67
CA LEU A 110 -25.26 8.57 4.27
C LEU A 110 -26.08 9.36 3.25
N GLU A 111 -25.69 9.39 1.98
CA GLU A 111 -26.43 10.15 0.95
C GLU A 111 -27.89 9.66 0.83
N ASP A 112 -28.09 8.35 0.82
CA ASP A 112 -29.40 7.71 0.65
C ASP A 112 -30.05 7.27 1.97
N ALA A 113 -29.34 7.37 3.10
CA ALA A 113 -29.83 6.90 4.40
C ALA A 113 -30.86 7.84 5.03
N SER A 114 -31.96 7.24 5.53
CA SER A 114 -32.90 7.89 6.43
C SER A 114 -32.32 8.05 7.84
N TYR A 115 -33.01 8.82 8.70
CA TYR A 115 -32.63 8.93 10.11
C TYR A 115 -32.78 7.57 10.82
N GLU A 116 -33.81 6.81 10.46
CA GLU A 116 -34.09 5.48 10.98
C GLU A 116 -32.97 4.49 10.64
N ASP A 117 -32.45 4.52 9.41
CA ASP A 117 -31.30 3.70 8.99
C ASP A 117 -30.06 4.04 9.83
N TYR A 118 -29.80 5.33 10.03
CA TYR A 118 -28.71 5.79 10.88
C TYR A 118 -28.86 5.33 12.33
N VAL A 119 -30.03 5.49 12.93
CA VAL A 119 -30.31 5.05 14.32
C VAL A 119 -30.14 3.53 14.44
N SER A 120 -30.60 2.75 13.45
CA SER A 120 -30.39 1.30 13.40
C SER A 120 -28.92 0.93 13.38
N PHE A 121 -28.12 1.66 12.59
CA PHE A 121 -26.67 1.46 12.51
C PHE A 121 -25.98 1.77 13.85
N VAL A 122 -26.18 2.96 14.41
CA VAL A 122 -25.46 3.38 15.64
C VAL A 122 -25.95 2.68 16.90
N SER A 123 -27.14 2.08 16.90
CA SER A 123 -27.60 1.23 18.01
C SER A 123 -26.99 -0.17 18.00
N SER A 124 -26.52 -0.63 16.83
CA SER A 124 -25.88 -1.94 16.65
C SER A 124 -24.37 -1.90 16.88
N HIS A 125 -23.77 -0.71 16.92
CA HIS A 125 -22.32 -0.51 17.06
C HIS A 125 -21.99 0.47 18.18
N GLN A 126 -20.91 0.19 18.93
CA GLN A 126 -20.45 1.11 19.98
C GLN A 126 -20.04 2.47 19.41
N GLY A 127 -19.49 2.49 18.21
CA GLY A 127 -19.00 3.68 17.51
C GLY A 127 -18.74 3.38 16.03
N TYR A 128 -18.26 4.36 15.29
CA TYR A 128 -18.03 4.24 13.84
C TYR A 128 -16.89 5.11 13.35
N ILE A 129 -16.49 4.88 12.09
CA ILE A 129 -15.61 5.75 11.31
C ILE A 129 -16.45 6.53 10.31
N ALA A 130 -16.49 7.86 10.41
CA ALA A 130 -17.10 8.73 9.42
C ALA A 130 -16.07 9.11 8.35
N LYS A 131 -16.48 9.08 7.08
CA LYS A 131 -15.61 9.37 5.93
C LYS A 131 -16.27 10.30 4.92
N LYS A 132 -15.41 10.99 4.18
CA LYS A 132 -15.75 11.65 2.91
C LYS A 132 -15.08 10.86 1.79
N SER A 133 -15.87 10.19 0.96
CA SER A 133 -15.40 9.25 -0.06
C SER A 133 -14.45 9.88 -1.09
N ASP A 134 -14.54 11.19 -1.32
CA ASP A 134 -13.68 11.96 -2.23
C ASP A 134 -12.36 12.46 -1.61
N SER A 135 -12.13 12.22 -0.32
CA SER A 135 -10.91 12.66 0.36
C SER A 135 -9.83 11.58 0.41
N GLY A 136 -8.66 11.88 -0.17
CA GLY A 136 -7.49 10.98 -0.13
C GLY A 136 -6.61 11.18 1.11
N GLN A 137 -5.81 10.15 1.43
CA GLN A 137 -4.73 10.18 2.46
C GLN A 137 -5.22 10.43 3.90
N GLY A 138 -6.41 9.96 4.26
CA GLY A 138 -6.93 10.07 5.63
C GLY A 138 -7.39 11.47 6.04
N LYS A 139 -7.35 12.45 5.13
CA LYS A 139 -8.15 13.68 5.28
C LYS A 139 -9.62 13.28 5.22
N GLY A 140 -10.50 13.91 5.99
CA GLY A 140 -11.93 13.60 5.98
C GLY A 140 -12.32 12.27 6.61
N VAL A 141 -11.47 11.70 7.47
CA VAL A 141 -11.77 10.50 8.28
C VAL A 141 -11.81 10.89 9.75
N GLU A 142 -12.88 10.52 10.45
CA GLU A 142 -13.07 10.77 11.87
C GLU A 142 -13.57 9.51 12.57
N MET A 143 -13.02 9.19 13.75
CA MET A 143 -13.49 8.10 14.58
C MET A 143 -14.39 8.66 15.68
N VAL A 144 -15.62 8.16 15.76
CA VAL A 144 -16.57 8.45 16.83
C VAL A 144 -16.69 7.20 17.69
N SER A 145 -16.10 7.22 18.89
CA SER A 145 -16.06 6.04 19.77
C SER A 145 -17.39 5.71 20.43
N LYS A 146 -18.29 6.69 20.52
CA LYS A 146 -19.63 6.56 21.09
C LYS A 146 -20.53 7.72 20.64
N VAL A 147 -21.79 7.41 20.35
CA VAL A 147 -22.84 8.41 20.08
C VAL A 147 -23.62 8.65 21.37
N GLU A 148 -23.63 9.90 21.86
CA GLU A 148 -24.41 10.28 23.04
C GLU A 148 -25.79 10.84 22.67
N ASP A 149 -25.89 11.57 21.56
CA ASP A 149 -27.11 12.19 21.05
C ASP A 149 -27.21 11.93 19.54
N SER A 150 -28.12 11.01 19.15
CA SER A 150 -28.27 10.56 17.77
C SER A 150 -28.75 11.65 16.83
N ASP A 151 -29.69 12.50 17.27
CA ASP A 151 -30.24 13.59 16.46
C ASP A 151 -29.18 14.64 16.15
N LYS A 152 -28.43 15.06 17.18
CA LYS A 152 -27.35 16.04 17.03
C LYS A 152 -26.23 15.49 16.14
N GLU A 153 -25.88 14.23 16.33
CA GLU A 153 -24.80 13.61 15.57
C GLU A 153 -25.18 13.38 14.10
N PHE A 154 -26.41 12.97 13.80
CA PHE A 154 -26.87 12.85 12.42
C PHE A 154 -26.85 14.18 11.68
N LYS A 155 -27.29 15.27 12.33
CA LYS A 155 -27.18 16.63 11.79
C LYS A 155 -25.73 17.01 11.54
N ARG A 156 -24.83 16.74 12.50
CA ARG A 156 -23.39 17.00 12.36
C ARG A 156 -22.80 16.27 11.15
N LEU A 157 -23.16 15.01 10.93
CA LEU A 157 -22.68 14.23 9.78
C LEU A 157 -23.06 14.89 8.46
N LYS A 158 -24.33 15.31 8.32
CA LYS A 158 -24.84 15.99 7.11
C LYS A 158 -24.22 17.38 6.92
N GLU A 159 -24.16 18.19 7.99
CA GLU A 159 -23.58 19.55 7.97
C GLU A 159 -22.10 19.54 7.58
N ASN A 160 -21.35 18.53 8.02
CA ASN A 160 -19.94 18.37 7.68
C ASN A 160 -19.72 17.61 6.37
N SER A 161 -20.79 17.25 5.65
CA SER A 161 -20.74 16.53 4.37
C SER A 161 -19.96 15.21 4.46
N TYR A 162 -20.19 14.44 5.52
CA TYR A 162 -19.80 13.03 5.53
C TYR A 162 -20.80 12.24 4.68
N ASP A 163 -20.29 11.30 3.88
CA ASP A 163 -21.08 10.50 2.93
C ASP A 163 -21.11 9.00 3.30
N LEU A 164 -20.32 8.60 4.29
CA LEU A 164 -20.17 7.20 4.69
C LEU A 164 -19.86 7.10 6.18
N ILE A 165 -20.49 6.14 6.86
CA ILE A 165 -20.03 5.61 8.15
C ILE A 165 -19.73 4.11 8.03
N GLU A 166 -18.66 3.65 8.65
CA GLU A 166 -18.23 2.25 8.69
C GLU A 166 -18.10 1.77 10.13
N GLU A 167 -18.42 0.51 10.40
CA GLU A 167 -18.14 -0.16 11.67
C GLU A 167 -16.64 -0.06 11.98
N ILE A 168 -16.30 0.19 13.26
CA ILE A 168 -14.91 0.17 13.70
C ILE A 168 -14.40 -1.27 13.66
N ILE A 169 -13.43 -1.53 12.79
CA ILE A 169 -12.79 -2.85 12.67
C ILE A 169 -12.01 -3.19 13.96
N GLU A 170 -12.40 -4.28 14.60
CA GLU A 170 -11.60 -4.93 15.64
C GLU A 170 -10.61 -5.90 15.00
N ILE A 171 -9.31 -5.57 15.04
CA ILE A 171 -8.28 -6.43 14.44
C ILE A 171 -8.00 -7.67 15.31
N HIS A 172 -7.58 -8.75 14.67
CA HIS A 172 -7.23 -9.99 15.34
C HIS A 172 -6.14 -9.78 16.42
N PRO A 173 -6.25 -10.39 17.62
CA PRO A 173 -5.31 -10.19 18.73
C PRO A 173 -3.83 -10.43 18.39
N VAL A 174 -3.54 -11.42 17.55
CA VAL A 174 -2.17 -11.68 17.05
C VAL A 174 -1.60 -10.46 16.31
N LEU A 175 -2.38 -9.74 15.52
CA LEU A 175 -1.92 -8.54 14.80
C LEU A 175 -1.66 -7.37 15.74
N ARG A 176 -2.33 -7.30 16.91
CA ARG A 176 -2.04 -6.27 17.93
C ARG A 176 -0.62 -6.37 18.49
N ASN A 177 0.02 -7.54 18.42
CA ASN A 177 1.42 -7.70 18.81
C ASN A 177 2.37 -6.87 17.94
N VAL A 178 1.99 -6.58 16.70
CA VAL A 178 2.81 -5.83 15.73
C VAL A 178 2.12 -4.57 15.21
N SER A 179 0.89 -4.28 15.64
CA SER A 179 0.18 -3.05 15.29
C SER A 179 -0.74 -2.60 16.43
N PRO A 180 -0.16 -2.12 17.55
CA PRO A 180 -0.92 -1.73 18.73
C PRO A 180 -1.82 -0.51 18.50
N GLY A 181 -1.41 0.43 17.63
CA GLY A 181 -2.09 1.72 17.49
C GLY A 181 -3.23 1.77 16.47
N GLY A 182 -3.16 0.95 15.42
CA GLY A 182 -4.06 1.06 14.28
C GLY A 182 -4.19 -0.23 13.48
N ILE A 183 -5.06 -0.23 12.48
CA ILE A 183 -5.32 -1.37 11.62
C ILE A 183 -4.10 -1.56 10.70
N PRO A 184 -3.38 -2.69 10.78
CA PRO A 184 -2.24 -2.92 9.88
C PRO A 184 -2.75 -3.33 8.50
N PRO A 185 -2.53 -2.52 7.45
CA PRO A 185 -2.82 -2.96 6.10
C PRO A 185 -1.80 -4.01 5.68
N ILE A 186 -2.31 -5.18 5.34
CA ILE A 186 -1.63 -6.24 4.61
C ILE A 186 -1.85 -5.95 3.13
N ARG A 187 -0.80 -5.47 2.47
CA ARG A 187 -0.79 -5.13 1.06
C ARG A 187 -0.61 -6.41 0.26
N PHE A 188 -1.59 -6.73 -0.58
CA PHE A 188 -1.44 -7.66 -1.69
C PHE A 188 -1.31 -6.85 -2.98
N ILE A 189 -0.34 -7.21 -3.82
CA ILE A 189 -0.33 -6.75 -5.21
C ILE A 189 -0.72 -7.95 -6.04
N THR A 190 -1.82 -7.84 -6.77
CA THR A 190 -2.31 -8.91 -7.62
C THR A 190 -2.28 -8.51 -9.09
N TYR A 191 -2.31 -9.54 -9.92
CA TYR A 191 -2.48 -9.42 -11.35
C TYR A 191 -3.47 -10.47 -11.86
N VAL A 192 -4.38 -10.10 -12.76
CA VAL A 192 -5.29 -11.04 -13.45
C VAL A 192 -4.84 -11.25 -14.89
N ASP A 193 -4.55 -12.49 -15.25
CA ASP A 193 -4.04 -12.85 -16.58
C ASP A 193 -5.11 -12.89 -17.69
N GLU A 194 -4.71 -13.18 -18.93
CA GLU A 194 -5.66 -13.24 -20.07
C GLU A 194 -6.69 -14.37 -19.92
N MET A 195 -6.40 -15.40 -19.11
CA MET A 195 -7.30 -16.51 -18.80
C MET A 195 -8.20 -16.21 -17.59
N LYS A 196 -8.16 -14.98 -17.06
CA LYS A 196 -8.88 -14.53 -15.86
C LYS A 196 -8.44 -15.27 -14.59
N VAL A 197 -7.20 -15.74 -14.53
CA VAL A 197 -6.62 -16.33 -13.33
C VAL A 197 -5.93 -15.22 -12.53
N PRO A 198 -6.21 -15.08 -11.21
CA PRO A 198 -5.57 -14.11 -10.37
C PRO A 198 -4.24 -14.65 -9.84
N HIS A 199 -3.22 -13.80 -9.79
CA HIS A 199 -1.87 -14.12 -9.34
C HIS A 199 -1.44 -13.12 -8.28
N ILE A 200 -0.82 -13.61 -7.21
CA ILE A 200 -0.17 -12.77 -6.21
C ILE A 200 1.22 -12.40 -6.73
N ILE A 201 1.48 -11.11 -6.85
CA ILE A 201 2.80 -10.60 -7.22
C ILE A 201 3.63 -10.35 -5.97
N PHE A 202 3.02 -9.82 -4.91
CA PHE A 202 3.77 -9.40 -3.74
C PHE A 202 2.87 -9.24 -2.52
N THR A 203 3.43 -9.53 -1.34
CA THR A 203 2.75 -9.34 -0.05
C THR A 203 3.65 -8.68 1.00
N ALA A 204 3.13 -7.67 1.69
CA ALA A 204 3.78 -7.05 2.85
C ALA A 204 2.78 -6.48 3.85
N ILE A 205 3.20 -6.32 5.11
CA ILE A 205 2.39 -5.70 6.16
C ILE A 205 3.00 -4.37 6.60
N ASN A 206 2.18 -3.32 6.71
CA ASN A 206 2.56 -2.12 7.45
C ASN A 206 2.10 -2.25 8.91
N MET A 207 3.04 -2.06 9.83
CA MET A 207 2.88 -2.25 11.26
C MET A 207 2.89 -0.90 11.99
N SER A 208 1.85 -0.64 12.78
CA SER A 208 1.71 0.63 13.52
C SER A 208 2.77 0.79 14.59
N THR A 209 3.52 1.89 14.56
CA THR A 209 4.40 2.31 15.66
C THR A 209 3.69 3.20 16.68
N GLY A 210 2.40 2.96 16.94
CA GLY A 210 1.58 3.70 17.91
C GLY A 210 0.57 4.68 17.31
N SER A 211 0.58 4.87 15.99
CA SER A 211 -0.39 5.70 15.26
C SER A 211 -1.66 4.90 14.90
N GLN A 212 -2.83 5.55 14.95
CA GLN A 212 -4.08 4.97 14.43
C GLN A 212 -4.07 4.85 12.90
N ILE A 213 -3.45 5.82 12.22
CA ILE A 213 -3.25 5.77 10.77
C ILE A 213 -1.94 5.03 10.50
N VAL A 214 -2.05 3.85 9.89
CA VAL A 214 -0.90 2.98 9.62
C VAL A 214 -0.50 3.09 8.15
N ASN A 215 0.56 3.86 7.91
CA ASN A 215 1.15 4.01 6.59
C ASN A 215 2.67 4.14 6.73
N PHE A 216 3.42 3.54 5.82
CA PHE A 216 4.88 3.63 5.78
C PHE A 216 5.38 5.08 5.80
N ASN A 217 4.75 5.97 5.04
CA ASN A 217 5.12 7.39 5.01
C ASN A 217 4.85 8.11 6.34
N SER A 218 3.86 7.61 7.10
CA SER A 218 3.46 8.10 8.42
C SER A 218 4.23 7.47 9.59
N GLY A 219 5.25 6.66 9.31
CA GLY A 219 6.14 6.09 10.32
C GLY A 219 5.89 4.63 10.67
N ALA A 220 4.98 3.94 9.97
CA ALA A 220 4.85 2.50 10.10
C ALA A 220 6.15 1.79 9.70
N VAL A 221 6.40 0.63 10.30
CA VAL A 221 7.47 -0.29 9.88
C VAL A 221 6.86 -1.37 8.98
N ILE A 222 7.62 -1.85 8.01
CA ILE A 222 7.13 -2.80 7.00
C ILE A 222 7.94 -4.09 7.01
N SER A 223 7.27 -5.22 6.80
CA SER A 223 7.91 -6.53 6.61
C SER A 223 7.29 -7.27 5.43
N ILE A 224 8.12 -7.99 4.67
CA ILE A 224 7.68 -8.83 3.57
C ILE A 224 7.07 -10.09 4.13
N ILE A 225 5.95 -10.50 3.54
CA ILE A 225 5.27 -11.74 3.89
C ILE A 225 5.61 -12.78 2.84
N ASN A 226 5.93 -14.00 3.25
CA ASN A 226 5.99 -15.14 2.35
C ASN A 226 4.56 -15.48 1.88
N PRO A 227 4.25 -15.38 0.57
CA PRO A 227 2.90 -15.60 0.06
C PRO A 227 2.40 -17.03 0.31
N GLU A 228 3.28 -18.03 0.42
CA GLU A 228 2.85 -19.41 0.69
C GLU A 228 2.45 -19.62 2.15
N THR A 229 3.22 -19.07 3.10
CA THR A 229 3.08 -19.42 4.52
C THR A 229 2.46 -18.34 5.41
N GLY A 230 2.40 -17.09 4.94
CA GLY A 230 1.95 -15.96 5.75
C GLY A 230 2.97 -15.52 6.80
N GLU A 231 4.22 -15.96 6.68
CA GLU A 231 5.30 -15.65 7.62
C GLU A 231 6.00 -14.34 7.26
N LEU A 232 6.29 -13.51 8.27
CA LEU A 232 7.08 -12.29 8.13
C LEU A 232 8.56 -12.65 7.95
N MET A 233 9.14 -12.32 6.80
CA MET A 233 10.45 -12.82 6.40
C MET A 233 11.63 -11.97 6.88
N ASN A 234 11.36 -10.78 7.40
CA ASN A 234 12.38 -9.86 7.87
C ASN A 234 11.95 -8.99 9.05
N ASP A 235 12.96 -8.39 9.68
CA ASP A 235 12.81 -7.34 10.70
C ASP A 235 12.04 -6.14 10.12
N GLY A 236 11.36 -5.36 10.96
CA GLY A 236 10.61 -4.21 10.46
C GLY A 236 11.53 -3.16 9.85
N LEU A 237 11.33 -2.82 8.58
CA LEU A 237 12.03 -1.73 7.91
C LEU A 237 11.25 -0.42 8.08
N ASP A 238 11.91 0.65 8.52
CA ASP A 238 11.30 1.99 8.55
C ASP A 238 11.66 2.84 7.32
N LYS A 239 11.02 4.01 7.17
CA LYS A 239 11.27 4.95 6.07
C LYS A 239 12.68 5.52 6.01
N LYS A 240 13.46 5.39 7.08
CA LYS A 240 14.88 5.78 7.14
C LYS A 240 15.81 4.61 6.79
N ASN A 241 15.25 3.52 6.27
CA ASN A 241 15.97 2.30 5.91
C ASN A 241 16.61 1.60 7.12
N LYS A 242 16.09 1.84 8.34
CA LYS A 242 16.56 1.17 9.56
C LYS A 242 15.73 -0.10 9.80
N MET A 243 16.42 -1.20 10.08
CA MET A 243 15.84 -2.48 10.46
C MET A 243 15.60 -2.54 11.97
N HIS A 244 14.46 -3.12 12.35
CA HIS A 244 14.01 -3.28 13.73
C HIS A 244 13.65 -4.74 13.98
N GLU A 245 14.55 -5.50 14.62
CA GLU A 245 14.33 -6.91 14.99
C GLU A 245 13.08 -7.08 15.87
N LEU A 246 12.95 -6.18 16.84
CA LEU A 246 11.79 -6.07 17.71
C LEU A 246 10.92 -4.89 17.27
N HIS A 247 9.60 -5.08 17.33
CA HIS A 247 8.65 -4.03 17.02
C HIS A 247 8.88 -2.80 17.92
N PRO A 248 8.98 -1.57 17.37
CA PRO A 248 9.46 -0.39 18.11
C PRO A 248 8.67 -0.08 19.39
N VAL A 249 7.38 -0.42 19.43
CA VAL A 249 6.49 -0.14 20.57
C VAL A 249 6.31 -1.37 21.46
N THR A 250 5.83 -2.48 20.90
CA THR A 250 5.45 -3.68 21.66
C THR A 250 6.63 -4.55 22.07
N LYS A 251 7.81 -4.31 21.48
CA LYS A 251 9.05 -5.09 21.70
C LYS A 251 8.91 -6.58 21.36
N LYS A 252 7.86 -6.97 20.63
CA LYS A 252 7.67 -8.33 20.14
C LYS A 252 8.55 -8.57 18.90
N PRO A 253 9.08 -9.79 18.70
CA PRO A 253 9.75 -10.15 17.45
C PRO A 253 8.82 -9.95 16.25
N ILE A 254 9.36 -9.41 15.16
CA ILE A 254 8.62 -9.24 13.89
C ILE A 254 8.87 -10.46 13.00
N LYS A 255 10.13 -10.74 12.70
CA LYS A 255 10.52 -11.84 11.81
C LYS A 255 10.07 -13.18 12.38
N GLY A 256 9.52 -14.05 11.53
CA GLY A 256 9.01 -15.37 11.90
C GLY A 256 7.58 -15.37 12.43
N LEU A 257 6.96 -14.20 12.64
CA LEU A 257 5.52 -14.14 12.96
C LEU A 257 4.71 -14.66 11.77
N ARG A 258 3.85 -15.63 12.00
CA ARG A 258 2.86 -16.09 11.01
C ARG A 258 1.54 -15.39 11.24
N LEU A 259 0.98 -14.82 10.17
CA LEU A 259 -0.31 -14.16 10.25
C LEU A 259 -1.43 -15.21 10.40
N PRO A 260 -2.41 -14.98 11.29
CA PRO A 260 -3.54 -15.88 11.45
C PRO A 260 -4.40 -15.90 10.18
N GLU A 261 -5.09 -17.00 9.92
CA GLU A 261 -6.06 -17.11 8.81
C GLU A 261 -5.49 -16.71 7.43
N TRP A 262 -4.18 -16.91 7.22
CA TRP A 262 -3.49 -16.46 6.02
C TRP A 262 -4.09 -17.03 4.73
N GLU A 263 -4.45 -18.32 4.71
CA GLU A 263 -5.07 -18.90 3.51
C GLU A 263 -6.44 -18.29 3.21
N ALA A 264 -7.29 -18.13 4.22
CA ALA A 264 -8.59 -17.50 4.04
C ALA A 264 -8.44 -16.04 3.52
N LEU A 265 -7.44 -15.31 4.00
CA LEU A 265 -7.13 -13.96 3.50
C LEU A 265 -6.66 -13.99 2.04
N LYS A 266 -5.80 -14.94 1.66
CA LYS A 266 -5.36 -15.09 0.26
C LYS A 266 -6.51 -15.41 -0.68
N GLU A 267 -7.33 -16.39 -0.31
CA GLU A 267 -8.52 -16.77 -1.08
C GLU A 267 -9.47 -15.58 -1.24
N LEU A 268 -9.73 -14.83 -0.16
CA LEU A 268 -10.56 -13.63 -0.18
C LEU A 268 -10.07 -12.61 -1.23
N VAL A 269 -8.77 -12.32 -1.24
CA VAL A 269 -8.17 -11.34 -2.16
C VAL A 269 -8.14 -11.83 -3.60
N LEU A 270 -7.83 -13.10 -3.83
CA LEU A 270 -7.81 -13.69 -5.17
C LEU A 270 -9.21 -13.72 -5.77
N ASN A 271 -10.23 -14.05 -4.97
CA ASN A 271 -11.63 -14.01 -5.37
C ASN A 271 -12.07 -12.57 -5.69
N ALA A 272 -11.67 -11.59 -4.87
CA ALA A 272 -11.96 -10.18 -5.15
C ALA A 272 -11.28 -9.70 -6.45
N ALA A 273 -10.06 -10.14 -6.72
CA ALA A 273 -9.31 -9.73 -7.91
C ALA A 273 -10.01 -10.14 -9.22
N VAL A 274 -10.66 -11.31 -9.27
CA VAL A 274 -11.36 -11.77 -10.47
C VAL A 274 -12.77 -11.22 -10.65
N MET A 275 -13.32 -10.50 -9.65
CA MET A 275 -14.62 -9.83 -9.78
C MET A 275 -14.59 -8.68 -10.79
N PHE A 276 -13.42 -8.02 -10.96
CA PHE A 276 -13.21 -6.91 -11.89
C PHE A 276 -11.97 -7.17 -12.76
N PRO A 277 -12.00 -8.18 -13.65
CA PRO A 277 -10.84 -8.58 -14.45
C PRO A 277 -10.38 -7.49 -15.43
N GLU A 278 -11.23 -6.50 -15.72
CA GLU A 278 -10.89 -5.31 -16.53
C GLU A 278 -9.88 -4.38 -15.81
N VAL A 279 -9.75 -4.53 -14.49
CA VAL A 279 -8.77 -3.83 -13.65
C VAL A 279 -7.88 -4.88 -12.97
N GLY A 280 -7.01 -5.49 -13.78
CA GLY A 280 -6.28 -6.69 -13.37
C GLY A 280 -5.09 -6.43 -12.45
N TYR A 281 -4.44 -5.27 -12.49
CA TYR A 281 -3.23 -4.95 -11.71
C TYR A 281 -3.55 -4.01 -10.55
N VAL A 282 -3.72 -4.57 -9.35
CA VAL A 282 -4.31 -3.87 -8.19
C VAL A 282 -3.48 -4.09 -6.92
N GLY A 283 -3.32 -3.03 -6.12
CA GLY A 283 -2.84 -3.13 -4.76
C GLY A 283 -4.01 -3.16 -3.77
N TRP A 284 -4.27 -4.28 -3.12
CA TRP A 284 -5.32 -4.46 -2.13
C TRP A 284 -4.77 -4.23 -0.73
N ASP A 285 -5.38 -3.33 0.03
CA ASP A 285 -5.14 -3.24 1.47
C ASP A 285 -6.18 -4.07 2.20
N CYS A 286 -5.71 -5.06 2.92
CA CYS A 286 -6.53 -6.02 3.64
C CYS A 286 -6.09 -6.11 5.09
N THR A 287 -6.85 -6.80 5.93
CA THR A 287 -6.42 -7.14 7.29
C THR A 287 -7.13 -8.40 7.78
N ILE A 288 -6.76 -8.87 8.97
CA ILE A 288 -7.48 -9.95 9.65
C ILE A 288 -8.14 -9.37 10.90
N THR A 289 -9.46 -9.48 10.95
CA THR A 289 -10.28 -8.99 12.06
C THR A 289 -10.50 -10.09 13.09
N ALA A 290 -11.10 -9.77 14.24
CA ALA A 290 -11.58 -10.78 15.18
C ALA A 290 -12.69 -11.68 14.59
N LYS A 291 -13.38 -11.22 13.52
CA LYS A 291 -14.42 -11.93 12.77
C LYS A 291 -13.90 -12.63 11.51
N GLY A 292 -12.59 -12.61 11.26
CA GLY A 292 -11.94 -13.17 10.07
C GLY A 292 -11.37 -12.12 9.10
N PRO A 293 -10.80 -12.54 7.96
CA PRO A 293 -10.18 -11.67 6.96
C PRO A 293 -11.15 -10.65 6.35
N CYS A 294 -10.62 -9.47 5.95
CA CYS A 294 -11.39 -8.49 5.22
C CYS A 294 -10.53 -7.59 4.31
N ILE A 295 -11.17 -7.00 3.30
CA ILE A 295 -10.57 -5.99 2.43
C ILE A 295 -10.98 -4.58 2.89
N ILE A 296 -10.00 -3.71 3.02
CA ILE A 296 -10.19 -2.32 3.45
C ILE A 296 -10.42 -1.43 2.23
N GLU A 297 -9.53 -1.51 1.25
CA GLU A 297 -9.58 -0.71 0.02
C GLU A 297 -8.75 -1.33 -1.12
N ALA A 298 -9.02 -0.90 -2.34
CA ALA A 298 -8.26 -1.26 -3.54
C ALA A 298 -7.58 -0.04 -4.15
N ASN A 299 -6.35 -0.21 -4.63
CA ASN A 299 -5.50 0.82 -5.21
C ASN A 299 -5.06 0.41 -6.62
N ALA A 300 -5.79 0.86 -7.65
CA ALA A 300 -5.57 0.47 -9.04
C ALA A 300 -4.75 1.48 -9.85
N LYS A 301 -4.79 2.77 -9.52
CA LYS A 301 -3.95 3.81 -10.15
C LYS A 301 -2.53 3.77 -9.63
N ARG A 302 -2.37 3.43 -8.35
CA ARG A 302 -1.08 3.40 -7.65
C ARG A 302 -1.01 2.21 -6.69
N PRO A 303 -0.75 0.99 -7.20
CA PRO A 303 -0.58 -0.21 -6.36
C PRO A 303 0.56 -0.13 -5.32
N ALA A 304 1.42 0.89 -5.41
CA ALA A 304 2.46 1.28 -4.43
C ALA A 304 3.58 0.25 -4.20
N ILE A 305 4.45 0.07 -5.19
CA ILE A 305 5.57 -0.90 -5.18
C ILE A 305 6.90 -0.35 -4.64
N ASN A 306 7.13 0.97 -4.64
CA ASN A 306 8.47 1.52 -4.41
C ASN A 306 9.00 1.25 -3.00
N GLY A 307 8.14 1.36 -1.97
CA GLY A 307 8.51 1.03 -0.59
C GLY A 307 8.91 -0.43 -0.42
N LEU A 308 8.48 -1.31 -1.33
CA LEU A 308 8.69 -2.76 -1.30
C LEU A 308 10.02 -3.18 -1.96
N GLN A 309 10.70 -2.25 -2.62
CA GLN A 309 11.95 -2.48 -3.36
C GLN A 309 13.18 -1.83 -2.69
N MET A 310 12.98 -1.26 -1.49
CA MET A 310 14.02 -0.58 -0.72
C MET A 310 15.19 -1.53 -0.38
N GLU A 311 16.34 -0.94 -0.09
CA GLU A 311 17.57 -1.69 0.15
C GLU A 311 17.46 -2.74 1.26
N GLY A 312 16.75 -2.43 2.36
CA GLY A 312 16.47 -3.40 3.43
C GLY A 312 15.69 -4.65 3.01
N PHE A 313 15.08 -4.63 1.82
CA PHE A 313 14.35 -5.75 1.23
C PHE A 313 15.12 -6.49 0.14
N LYS A 314 16.37 -6.11 -0.16
CA LYS A 314 17.18 -6.74 -1.20
C LYS A 314 17.16 -8.26 -1.06
N LYS A 315 16.95 -8.97 -2.18
CA LYS A 315 16.76 -10.43 -2.30
C LYS A 315 15.40 -10.94 -1.83
N LEU A 316 14.82 -10.40 -0.77
CA LEU A 316 13.52 -10.84 -0.28
C LEU A 316 12.43 -10.50 -1.28
N ASP A 317 12.47 -9.29 -1.82
CA ASP A 317 11.50 -8.85 -2.82
C ASP A 317 11.63 -9.62 -4.15
N GLU A 318 12.84 -10.08 -4.47
CA GLU A 318 13.09 -10.94 -5.63
C GLU A 318 12.71 -12.41 -5.38
N THR A 319 12.72 -12.85 -4.12
CA THR A 319 12.41 -14.24 -3.74
C THR A 319 10.91 -14.43 -3.56
N TYR A 320 10.24 -13.46 -2.94
CA TYR A 320 8.82 -13.50 -2.60
C TYR A 320 7.97 -12.58 -3.48
N GLY A 321 8.58 -11.96 -4.48
CA GLY A 321 7.90 -11.19 -5.51
C GLY A 321 7.88 -11.91 -6.86
N ASN A 322 6.81 -11.73 -7.63
CA ASN A 322 6.64 -12.33 -8.95
C ASN A 322 6.55 -11.27 -10.08
N PHE A 323 7.43 -10.27 -10.02
CA PHE A 323 7.40 -9.17 -11.00
C PHE A 323 7.93 -9.57 -12.39
N ASP A 324 8.75 -10.61 -12.48
CA ASP A 324 9.24 -11.11 -13.77
C ASP A 324 8.10 -11.72 -14.60
N PHE A 325 7.15 -12.41 -13.96
CA PHE A 325 5.92 -12.85 -14.61
C PHE A 325 5.13 -11.68 -15.20
N VAL A 326 4.97 -10.59 -14.44
CA VAL A 326 4.25 -9.38 -14.90
C VAL A 326 4.96 -8.74 -16.10
N ARG A 327 6.30 -8.72 -16.10
CA ARG A 327 7.10 -8.22 -17.24
C ARG A 327 6.88 -9.05 -18.49
N ASP A 328 6.89 -10.38 -18.37
CA ASP A 328 6.72 -11.27 -19.51
C ASP A 328 5.31 -11.15 -20.11
N GLU A 329 4.31 -11.07 -19.25
CA GLU A 329 2.94 -10.84 -19.64
C GLU A 329 2.71 -9.47 -20.29
N TYR A 330 3.35 -8.42 -19.75
CA TYR A 330 3.36 -7.09 -20.37
C TYR A 330 3.97 -7.12 -21.77
N ARG A 331 5.13 -7.75 -21.94
CA ARG A 331 5.80 -7.88 -23.25
C ARG A 331 4.91 -8.63 -24.24
N ARG A 332 4.28 -9.72 -23.80
CA ARG A 332 3.38 -10.55 -24.62
C ARG A 332 2.17 -9.75 -25.09
N ARG A 333 1.45 -9.06 -24.20
CA ARG A 333 0.29 -8.25 -24.56
C ARG A 333 0.66 -7.05 -25.43
N LYS A 334 1.76 -6.37 -25.11
CA LYS A 334 2.25 -5.23 -25.90
C LYS A 334 2.62 -5.63 -27.34
N SER A 335 3.05 -6.87 -27.58
CA SER A 335 3.32 -7.34 -28.94
C SER A 335 2.06 -7.56 -29.79
N LYS A 336 0.87 -7.58 -29.18
CA LYS A 336 -0.43 -7.78 -29.85
C LYS A 336 -1.17 -6.46 -30.16
N VAL A 337 -0.72 -5.34 -29.59
CA VAL A 337 -1.28 -3.99 -29.73
C VAL A 337 -0.37 -3.18 -30.64
#